data_AF-A0A6M3HUB5-F1
#
_entry.id   AF-A0A6M3HUB5-F1
#
_cell.length_a   1.000
_cell.length_b   1.000
_cell.length_c   1.000
_cell.angle_alpha   90.00
_cell.angle_beta   90.00
_cell.angle_gamma   90.00
#
_symmetry.space_group_name_H-M   'P 1'
#
loop_
_entity.id
_entity.type
_entity.pdbx_description
1 polymer ?
#
loop_
_entity_poly.entity_id
_entity_poly.type
_entity_poly.pdbx_seq_one_letter_code
_entity_poly.pdbx_strand_id
1 'polypeptide(L)'
;MIRLLKIITLLYLSIFLSGCSSVALMSAPIIGYSQRSISPKATKEQQQQVKQEVMQLLEKEYKQPLKLESFEYKYQTHNRPGSFDFSQYGSYYFKIQALDNPIIVMDFRIDDIKKSSTNELLEDFKKDQLKYLYCIALAKHYIDEKKLLTDKLTNIEVTTNNYCDLRNQKEVYDNAWTRL
;
A
#
# COMPACT_ATOMS: atom_id res chain seq x y z
N MET A 1 -56.74 -31.80 -40.13
CA MET A 1 -55.33 -32.05 -39.73
C MET A 1 -54.66 -30.88 -39.01
N ILE A 2 -54.86 -29.61 -39.39
CA ILE A 2 -54.18 -28.47 -38.73
C ILE A 2 -54.65 -28.21 -37.27
N ARG A 3 -55.91 -28.50 -36.93
CA ARG A 3 -56.42 -28.32 -35.54
C ARG A 3 -55.93 -29.39 -34.56
N LEU A 4 -55.67 -30.62 -35.02
CA LEU A 4 -55.14 -31.70 -34.18
C LEU A 4 -53.65 -31.46 -33.86
N LEU A 5 -52.89 -30.93 -34.82
CA LEU A 5 -51.48 -30.59 -34.66
C LEU A 5 -51.23 -29.46 -33.64
N LYS A 6 -52.15 -28.48 -33.55
CA LYS A 6 -52.09 -27.37 -32.57
C LYS A 6 -52.39 -27.81 -31.13
N ILE A 7 -53.26 -28.79 -30.95
CA ILE A 7 -53.60 -29.31 -29.60
C ILE A 7 -52.44 -30.16 -29.06
N ILE A 8 -51.78 -30.94 -29.93
CA ILE A 8 -50.61 -31.77 -29.55
C ILE A 8 -49.40 -30.90 -29.20
N THR A 9 -49.18 -29.77 -29.91
CA THR A 9 -48.09 -28.83 -29.57
C THR A 9 -48.33 -28.06 -28.28
N LEU A 10 -49.58 -27.73 -27.94
CA LEU A 10 -49.93 -27.08 -26.66
C LEU A 10 -49.84 -28.04 -25.46
N LEU A 11 -50.06 -29.35 -25.67
CA LEU A 11 -49.87 -30.37 -24.63
C LEU A 11 -48.38 -30.62 -24.32
N TYR A 12 -47.50 -30.54 -25.33
CA TYR A 12 -46.05 -30.67 -25.12
C TYR A 12 -45.42 -29.45 -24.41
N LEU A 13 -46.00 -28.25 -24.57
CA LEU A 13 -45.49 -27.03 -23.93
C LEU A 13 -45.82 -26.94 -22.42
N SER A 14 -46.83 -27.68 -21.95
CA SER A 14 -47.27 -27.65 -20.54
C SER A 14 -46.59 -28.71 -19.66
N ILE A 15 -45.99 -29.75 -20.25
CA ILE A 15 -45.25 -30.80 -19.53
C ILE A 15 -43.82 -30.37 -19.17
N PHE A 16 -43.28 -29.30 -19.77
CA PHE A 16 -41.98 -28.72 -19.38
C PHE A 16 -42.05 -27.71 -18.22
N LEU A 17 -43.25 -27.37 -17.73
CA LEU A 17 -43.46 -26.35 -16.68
C LEU A 17 -43.86 -26.92 -15.31
N SER A 18 -43.88 -28.24 -15.14
CA SER A 18 -44.18 -28.86 -13.84
C SER A 18 -43.42 -30.16 -13.64
N GLY A 19 -42.31 -30.09 -12.88
CA GLY A 19 -41.78 -31.28 -12.22
C GLY A 19 -40.26 -31.46 -12.27
N CYS A 20 -39.57 -30.80 -11.34
CA CYS A 20 -38.69 -31.45 -10.37
C CYS A 20 -38.59 -30.46 -9.19
N SER A 21 -39.51 -30.52 -8.23
CA SER A 21 -39.28 -31.30 -7.01
C SER A 21 -37.85 -31.13 -6.49
N SER A 22 -37.67 -30.12 -5.63
CA SER A 22 -36.95 -30.27 -4.37
C SER A 22 -35.63 -31.04 -4.43
N VAL A 23 -34.67 -30.61 -5.25
CA VAL A 23 -33.29 -30.69 -4.79
C VAL A 23 -33.16 -29.53 -3.82
N ALA A 24 -33.28 -29.84 -2.53
CA ALA A 24 -32.57 -29.09 -1.52
C ALA A 24 -31.09 -29.16 -1.90
N LEU A 25 -30.69 -28.31 -2.84
CA LEU A 25 -29.31 -27.90 -2.96
C LEU A 25 -29.09 -27.26 -1.60
N MET A 26 -28.40 -28.02 -0.74
CA MET A 26 -27.65 -27.43 0.34
C MET A 26 -26.89 -26.31 -0.35
N SER A 27 -27.37 -25.08 -0.17
CA SER A 27 -26.55 -23.91 -0.32
C SER A 27 -25.50 -24.09 0.78
N ALA A 28 -24.47 -24.89 0.45
CA ALA A 28 -23.14 -24.58 0.91
C ALA A 28 -23.05 -23.07 0.74
N PRO A 29 -22.77 -22.30 1.82
CA PRO A 29 -22.58 -20.88 1.65
C PRO A 29 -21.59 -20.78 0.51
N ILE A 30 -22.02 -20.20 -0.62
CA ILE A 30 -21.05 -19.60 -1.52
C ILE A 30 -20.34 -18.68 -0.56
N ILE A 31 -19.12 -19.05 -0.16
CA ILE A 31 -18.21 -18.15 0.52
C ILE A 31 -18.04 -17.08 -0.53
N GLY A 32 -18.95 -16.10 -0.49
CA GLY A 32 -18.99 -15.01 -1.43
C GLY A 32 -17.66 -14.34 -1.20
N TYR A 33 -16.75 -14.51 -2.16
CA TYR A 33 -15.53 -13.74 -2.18
C TYR A 33 -15.95 -12.28 -2.10
N SER A 34 -15.79 -11.67 -0.93
CA SER A 34 -16.01 -10.25 -0.77
C SER A 34 -14.79 -9.59 -1.41
N GLN A 35 -14.85 -9.42 -2.73
CA GLN A 35 -13.83 -8.73 -3.48
C GLN A 35 -13.75 -7.30 -2.95
N ARG A 36 -12.69 -7.00 -2.20
CA ARG A 36 -12.48 -5.65 -1.66
C ARG A 36 -11.39 -4.98 -2.46
N SER A 37 -11.79 -4.06 -3.34
CA SER A 37 -10.92 -3.08 -4.02
C SER A 37 -9.94 -3.67 -5.03
N ILE A 38 -10.22 -3.42 -6.32
CA ILE A 38 -9.22 -3.53 -7.40
C ILE A 38 -8.90 -2.10 -7.85
N SER A 39 -7.68 -1.63 -7.58
CA SER A 39 -7.14 -0.41 -8.17
C SER A 39 -6.54 -0.77 -9.55
N PRO A 40 -6.71 0.07 -10.59
CA PRO A 40 -6.07 -0.18 -11.88
C PRO A 40 -4.55 -0.11 -11.74
N LYS A 41 -3.83 -0.98 -12.45
CA LYS A 41 -2.36 -0.93 -12.52
C LYS A 41 -1.91 0.40 -13.12
N ALA A 42 -1.00 1.09 -12.44
CA ALA A 42 -0.43 2.34 -12.92
C ALA A 42 0.38 2.14 -14.20
N THR A 43 0.25 3.07 -15.16
CA THR A 43 1.07 3.09 -16.37
C THR A 43 2.52 3.47 -16.03
N LYS A 44 3.46 3.25 -16.96
CA LYS A 44 4.87 3.63 -16.74
C LYS A 44 5.02 5.14 -16.56
N GLU A 45 4.22 5.92 -17.27
CA GLU A 45 4.19 7.37 -17.19
C GLU A 45 3.73 7.83 -15.81
N GLN A 46 2.65 7.23 -15.29
CA GLN A 46 2.17 7.50 -13.92
C GLN A 46 3.22 7.13 -12.87
N GLN A 47 3.89 5.99 -13.03
CA GLN A 47 4.95 5.57 -12.11
C GLN A 47 6.13 6.55 -12.10
N GLN A 48 6.53 7.03 -13.29
CA GLN A 48 7.61 8.01 -13.41
C GLN A 48 7.21 9.38 -12.83
N GLN A 49 5.95 9.77 -13.00
CA GLN A 49 5.40 11.00 -12.41
C GLN A 49 5.43 10.92 -10.88
N VAL A 50 4.90 9.86 -10.27
CA VAL A 50 4.94 9.64 -8.81
C VAL A 50 6.37 9.69 -8.30
N LYS A 51 7.29 9.00 -8.98
CA LYS A 51 8.72 9.01 -8.64
C LYS A 51 9.29 10.42 -8.60
N GLN A 52 9.06 11.22 -9.64
CA GLN A 52 9.60 12.57 -9.74
C GLN A 52 9.00 13.49 -8.68
N GLU A 53 7.69 13.46 -8.49
CA GLU A 53 7.00 14.32 -7.53
C GLU A 53 7.39 13.97 -6.08
N VAL A 54 7.51 12.69 -5.74
CA VAL A 54 7.98 12.26 -4.41
C VAL A 54 9.40 12.75 -4.14
N MET A 55 10.33 12.60 -5.10
CA MET A 55 11.71 13.10 -4.95
C MET A 55 11.73 14.62 -4.70
N GLN A 56 10.98 15.39 -5.50
CA GLN A 56 10.90 16.86 -5.35
C GLN A 56 10.30 17.27 -4.00
N LEU A 57 9.26 16.57 -3.55
CA LEU A 57 8.64 16.84 -2.24
C LEU A 57 9.62 16.60 -1.10
N LEU A 58 10.39 15.52 -1.16
CA LEU A 58 11.38 15.19 -0.14
C LEU A 58 12.52 16.20 -0.10
N GLU A 59 13.10 16.58 -1.24
CA GLU A 59 14.15 17.59 -1.31
C GLU A 59 13.66 18.94 -0.78
N LYS A 60 12.42 19.31 -1.10
CA LYS A 60 11.81 20.56 -0.60
C LYS A 60 11.56 20.51 0.91
N GLU A 61 11.05 19.40 1.43
CA GLU A 61 10.75 19.25 2.86
C GLU A 61 12.03 19.25 3.71
N TYR A 62 13.04 18.51 3.27
CA TYR A 62 14.27 18.28 4.03
C TYR A 62 15.40 19.25 3.69
N LYS A 63 15.23 20.07 2.65
CA LYS A 63 16.15 21.14 2.22
C LYS A 63 17.58 20.66 2.00
N GLN A 64 17.73 19.48 1.42
CA GLN A 64 19.03 18.88 1.12
C GLN A 64 18.94 18.01 -0.14
N PRO A 65 20.05 17.79 -0.85
CA PRO A 65 20.08 16.91 -2.01
C PRO A 65 19.91 15.45 -1.59
N LEU A 66 19.19 14.70 -2.44
CA LEU A 66 18.87 13.29 -2.20
C LEU A 66 19.39 12.42 -3.34
N LYS A 67 19.87 11.23 -2.99
CA LYS A 67 20.25 10.19 -3.96
C LYS A 67 19.21 9.08 -3.93
N LEU A 68 18.59 8.82 -5.08
CA LEU A 68 17.73 7.66 -5.26
C LEU A 68 18.59 6.41 -5.41
N GLU A 69 18.57 5.53 -4.41
CA GLU A 69 19.27 4.25 -4.45
C GLU A 69 18.46 3.21 -5.23
N SER A 70 17.15 3.14 -4.99
CA SER A 70 16.26 2.26 -5.74
C SER A 70 14.83 2.77 -5.81
N PHE A 71 14.17 2.45 -6.92
CA PHE A 71 12.73 2.66 -7.11
C PHE A 71 12.14 1.42 -7.78
N GLU A 72 11.06 0.90 -7.22
CA GLU A 72 10.35 -0.26 -7.78
C GLU A 72 8.84 -0.05 -7.65
N TYR A 73 8.08 -0.46 -8.68
CA TYR A 73 6.63 -0.55 -8.61
C TYR A 73 6.19 -2.01 -8.72
N LYS A 74 5.38 -2.48 -7.76
CA LYS A 74 4.79 -3.83 -7.79
C LYS A 74 3.29 -3.73 -7.82
N TYR A 75 2.67 -4.46 -8.73
CA TYR A 75 1.22 -4.64 -8.79
C TYR A 75 0.89 -6.08 -8.43
N GLN A 76 0.24 -6.29 -7.29
CA GLN A 76 0.07 -7.62 -6.70
C GLN A 76 -1.27 -7.76 -5.98
N THR A 77 -1.68 -9.01 -5.75
CA THR A 77 -2.85 -9.34 -4.93
C THR A 77 -2.42 -9.48 -3.48
N HIS A 78 -3.08 -8.74 -2.60
CA HIS A 78 -2.86 -8.72 -1.17
C HIS A 78 -4.01 -9.44 -0.47
N ASN A 79 -3.70 -10.52 0.24
CA ASN A 79 -4.69 -11.25 1.04
C ASN A 79 -4.58 -10.81 2.50
N ARG A 80 -5.73 -10.63 3.16
CA ARG A 80 -5.73 -10.41 4.61
C ARG A 80 -5.50 -11.75 5.32
N PRO A 81 -4.50 -11.85 6.23
CA PRO A 81 -4.28 -13.08 7.00
C PRO A 81 -5.55 -13.52 7.73
N GLY A 82 -5.94 -14.78 7.58
CA GLY A 82 -7.15 -15.33 8.19
C GLY A 82 -8.48 -14.90 7.55
N SER A 83 -8.46 -14.28 6.37
CA SER A 83 -9.66 -13.93 5.60
C SER A 83 -9.52 -14.33 4.12
N PHE A 84 -10.66 -14.58 3.46
CA PHE A 84 -10.75 -14.72 2.00
C PHE A 84 -10.84 -13.37 1.27
N ASP A 85 -10.77 -12.25 2.00
CA ASP A 85 -10.72 -10.92 1.44
C ASP A 85 -9.37 -10.68 0.74
N PHE A 86 -9.44 -10.29 -0.53
CA PHE A 86 -8.28 -9.86 -1.30
C PHE A 86 -8.48 -8.43 -1.84
N SER A 87 -7.36 -7.72 -1.96
CA SER A 87 -7.26 -6.43 -2.65
C SER A 87 -6.17 -6.51 -3.70
N GLN A 88 -6.37 -5.89 -4.86
CA GLN A 88 -5.35 -5.83 -5.90
C GLN A 88 -5.01 -4.38 -6.17
N TYR A 89 -3.74 -4.01 -5.95
CA TYR A 89 -3.29 -2.63 -6.06
C TYR A 89 -1.77 -2.59 -6.28
N GLY A 90 -1.29 -1.40 -6.64
CA GLY A 90 0.11 -1.09 -6.83
C GLY A 90 0.77 -0.49 -5.60
N SER A 91 2.04 -0.82 -5.39
CA SER A 91 2.88 -0.27 -4.35
C SER A 91 4.15 0.30 -4.98
N TYR A 92 4.45 1.55 -4.66
CA TYR A 92 5.69 2.24 -5.01
C TYR A 92 6.68 2.09 -3.85
N TYR A 93 7.85 1.52 -4.11
CA TYR A 93 8.92 1.32 -3.14
C TYR A 93 10.06 2.27 -3.45
N PHE A 94 10.50 3.02 -2.44
CA PHE A 94 11.57 3.99 -2.54
C PHE A 94 12.65 3.66 -1.53
N LYS A 95 13.91 3.69 -1.99
CA LYS A 95 15.08 3.77 -1.12
C LYS A 95 15.91 4.98 -1.51
N ILE A 96 16.03 5.93 -0.59
CA ILE A 96 16.61 7.24 -0.84
C ILE A 96 17.62 7.56 0.26
N GLN A 97 18.83 7.95 -0.12
CA GLN A 97 19.87 8.40 0.80
C GLN A 97 19.95 9.93 0.83
N ALA A 98 20.05 10.50 2.02
CA ALA A 98 20.31 11.92 2.21
C ALA A 98 21.82 12.18 2.07
N LEU A 99 22.24 13.05 1.14
CA LEU A 99 23.66 13.20 0.82
C LEU A 99 24.44 14.00 1.87
N ASP A 100 23.80 15.03 2.45
CA ASP A 100 24.42 15.83 3.52
C ASP A 100 24.48 15.05 4.84
N ASN A 101 23.68 13.99 4.96
CA ASN A 101 23.66 13.11 6.12
C ASN A 101 23.54 11.63 5.74
N PRO A 102 24.64 10.97 5.32
CA PRO A 102 24.58 9.65 4.70
C PRO A 102 24.07 8.50 5.58
N ILE A 103 24.01 8.68 6.91
CA ILE A 103 23.37 7.69 7.82
C ILE A 103 21.85 7.63 7.61
N ILE A 104 21.27 8.65 6.98
CA ILE A 104 19.84 8.72 6.71
C ILE A 104 19.53 8.08 5.37
N VAL A 105 18.99 6.86 5.47
CA VAL A 105 18.45 6.10 4.35
C VAL A 105 16.95 5.90 4.57
N MET A 106 16.15 6.65 3.83
CA MET A 106 14.68 6.55 3.82
C MET A 106 14.28 5.36 2.93
N ASP A 107 13.74 4.32 3.56
CA ASP A 107 13.24 3.11 2.90
C ASP A 107 11.74 2.97 3.21
N PHE A 108 10.89 3.27 2.24
CA PHE A 108 9.45 3.38 2.45
C PHE A 108 8.65 2.96 1.23
N ARG A 109 7.34 2.79 1.44
CA ARG A 109 6.39 2.47 0.37
C ARG A 109 5.16 3.37 0.39
N ILE A 110 4.58 3.57 -0.78
CA ILE A 110 3.30 4.25 -0.98
C ILE A 110 2.36 3.28 -1.71
N ASP A 111 1.19 3.03 -1.15
CA ASP A 111 0.20 2.08 -1.69
C ASP A 111 -0.92 2.84 -2.43
N ASP A 112 -1.26 2.46 -3.66
CA ASP A 112 -2.34 3.07 -4.48
C ASP A 112 -3.74 2.52 -4.18
N ILE A 113 -3.89 1.87 -3.03
CA ILE A 113 -5.14 1.23 -2.61
C ILE A 113 -6.29 2.24 -2.50
N LYS A 114 -7.38 2.00 -3.23
CA LYS A 114 -8.58 2.87 -3.27
C LYS A 114 -8.29 4.31 -3.70
N LYS A 115 -7.15 4.58 -4.36
CA LYS A 115 -6.82 5.92 -4.85
C LYS A 115 -7.37 6.10 -6.25
N SER A 116 -8.13 7.18 -6.45
CA SER A 116 -8.74 7.51 -7.73
C SER A 116 -7.78 8.22 -8.69
N SER A 117 -6.68 8.79 -8.18
CA SER A 117 -5.70 9.55 -8.96
C SER A 117 -4.33 9.63 -8.28
N THR A 118 -3.30 9.98 -9.08
CA THR A 118 -1.96 10.32 -8.59
C THR A 118 -1.98 11.46 -7.56
N ASN A 119 -2.85 12.45 -7.74
CA ASN A 119 -2.94 13.58 -6.81
C ASN A 119 -3.40 13.13 -5.42
N GLU A 120 -4.41 12.27 -5.36
CA GLU A 120 -4.90 11.71 -4.09
C GLU A 120 -3.79 10.91 -3.37
N LEU A 121 -3.04 10.10 -4.13
CA LEU A 121 -1.89 9.35 -3.62
C LEU A 121 -0.83 10.27 -2.98
N LEU A 122 -0.50 11.38 -3.66
CA LEU A 122 0.53 12.32 -3.22
C LEU A 122 0.08 13.17 -2.03
N GLU A 123 -1.19 13.54 -1.95
CA GLU A 123 -1.73 14.26 -0.79
C GLU A 123 -1.69 13.39 0.47
N ASP A 124 -2.06 12.10 0.37
CA ASP A 124 -1.92 11.18 1.49
C ASP A 124 -0.45 11.00 1.89
N PHE A 125 0.45 10.86 0.92
CA PHE A 125 1.89 10.81 1.19
C PHE A 125 2.39 12.06 1.96
N LYS A 126 2.01 13.26 1.52
CA LYS A 126 2.37 14.52 2.19
C LYS A 126 1.86 14.58 3.63
N LYS A 127 0.63 14.11 3.84
CA LYS A 127 -0.05 14.15 5.13
C LYS A 127 0.53 13.13 6.11
N ASP A 128 0.72 11.90 5.66
CA ASP A 128 0.93 10.76 6.54
C ASP A 128 2.41 10.38 6.68
N GLN A 129 3.23 10.59 5.65
CA GLN A 129 4.62 10.11 5.62
C GLN A 129 5.66 11.21 5.51
N LEU A 130 5.46 12.17 4.60
CA LEU A 130 6.49 13.12 4.16
C LEU A 130 7.23 13.79 5.30
N LYS A 131 6.54 14.21 6.36
CA LYS A 131 7.16 14.92 7.48
C LYS A 131 8.03 14.06 8.39
N TYR A 132 7.80 12.74 8.43
CA TYR A 132 8.37 11.82 9.42
C TYR A 132 9.47 10.91 8.89
N LEU A 133 9.52 10.69 7.57
CA LEU A 133 10.44 9.72 6.95
C LEU A 133 11.90 9.88 7.38
N TYR A 134 12.39 11.11 7.48
CA TYR A 134 13.78 11.37 7.88
C TYR A 134 14.09 10.88 9.30
N CYS A 135 13.19 11.13 10.26
CA CYS A 135 13.39 10.71 11.65
C CYS A 135 13.09 9.22 11.85
N ILE A 136 12.21 8.63 11.03
CA ILE A 136 12.04 7.17 10.95
C ILE A 136 13.33 6.52 10.43
N ALA A 137 14.00 7.12 9.44
CA ALA A 137 15.26 6.61 8.94
C ALA A 137 16.39 6.67 9.99
N LEU A 138 16.40 7.71 10.84
CA LEU A 138 17.30 7.76 12.01
C LEU A 138 17.01 6.64 13.01
N ALA A 139 15.74 6.42 13.33
CA ALA A 139 15.31 5.30 14.17
C ALA A 139 15.81 3.96 13.62
N LYS A 140 15.68 3.76 12.31
CA LYS A 140 16.16 2.57 11.62
C LYS A 140 17.68 2.42 11.68
N HIS A 141 18.43 3.50 11.48
CA HIS A 141 19.90 3.51 11.64
C HIS A 141 20.30 2.99 13.04
N TYR A 142 19.65 3.46 14.10
CA TYR A 142 19.94 2.97 15.46
C TYR A 142 19.60 1.49 15.67
N ILE A 143 18.53 1.00 15.05
CA ILE A 143 18.18 -0.43 15.10
C ILE A 143 19.23 -1.26 14.34
N ASP A 144 19.58 -0.87 13.13
CA ASP A 144 20.50 -1.61 12.26
C ASP A 144 21.91 -1.67 12.89
N GLU A 145 22.34 -0.58 13.53
CA GLU A 145 23.61 -0.49 14.28
C GLU A 145 23.53 -1.01 15.72
N LYS A 146 22.36 -1.48 16.17
CA LYS A 146 22.10 -2.01 17.53
C LYS A 146 22.53 -1.06 18.66
N LYS A 147 22.26 0.23 18.50
CA LYS A 147 22.65 1.28 19.46
C LYS A 147 21.86 1.20 20.77
N LEU A 148 22.57 1.25 21.89
CA LEU A 148 22.01 1.34 23.24
C LEU A 148 21.89 2.79 23.72
N LEU A 149 21.07 3.00 24.76
CA LEU A 149 20.89 4.31 25.42
C LEU A 149 22.19 4.94 25.94
N THR A 150 23.10 4.08 26.39
CA THR A 150 24.37 4.47 26.99
C THR A 150 25.46 4.70 25.96
N ASP A 151 25.19 4.38 24.69
CA ASP A 151 26.19 4.51 23.65
C ASP A 151 26.50 5.98 23.39
N LYS A 152 27.79 6.25 23.23
CA LYS A 152 28.22 7.57 22.80
C LYS A 152 27.80 7.78 21.34
N LEU A 153 26.98 8.80 21.14
CA LEU A 153 26.62 9.25 19.80
C LEU A 153 27.81 9.93 19.12
N THR A 154 27.91 9.72 17.81
CA THR A 154 28.77 10.48 16.92
C THR A 154 28.23 11.89 16.71
N ASN A 155 29.06 12.80 16.21
CA ASN A 155 28.64 14.19 15.94
C ASN A 155 27.49 14.28 14.93
N ILE A 156 27.49 13.38 13.93
CA ILE A 156 26.43 13.34 12.91
C ILE A 156 25.11 12.85 13.50
N GLU A 157 25.15 11.84 14.38
CA GLU A 157 23.96 11.36 15.12
C GLU A 157 23.41 12.45 16.04
N VAL A 158 24.26 13.15 16.80
CA VAL A 158 23.83 14.29 17.65
C VAL A 158 23.15 15.39 16.82
N THR A 159 23.75 15.76 15.68
CA THR A 159 23.18 16.78 14.79
C THR A 159 21.84 16.34 14.23
N THR A 160 21.69 15.06 13.89
CA THR A 160 20.45 14.49 13.37
C THR A 160 19.35 14.43 14.44
N ASN A 161 19.70 14.02 15.66
CA ASN A 161 18.77 14.05 16.80
C ASN A 161 18.21 15.46 16.99
N ASN A 162 19.07 16.48 17.01
CA ASN A 162 18.66 17.87 17.15
C ASN A 162 17.72 18.31 16.01
N TYR A 163 18.01 17.90 14.77
CA TYR A 163 17.11 18.16 13.64
C TYR A 163 15.72 17.56 13.85
N CYS A 164 15.64 16.31 14.33
CA CYS A 164 14.37 15.64 14.61
C CYS A 164 13.63 16.21 15.83
N ASP A 165 14.36 16.64 16.86
CA ASP A 165 13.80 17.29 18.05
C ASP A 165 13.15 18.63 17.71
N LEU A 166 13.79 19.44 16.87
CA LEU A 166 13.22 20.71 16.38
C LEU A 166 11.90 20.53 15.60
N ARG A 167 11.65 19.31 15.11
CA ARG A 167 10.42 18.94 14.41
C ARG A 167 9.38 18.29 15.33
N ASN A 168 9.66 18.24 16.64
CA ASN A 168 8.87 17.55 17.66
C ASN A 168 8.69 16.05 17.36
N GLN A 169 9.71 15.42 16.76
CA GLN A 169 9.68 14.00 16.37
C GLN A 169 10.63 13.16 17.22
N LYS A 170 10.96 13.64 18.41
CA LYS A 170 11.80 12.93 19.38
C LYS A 170 11.33 11.51 19.61
N GLU A 171 10.02 11.35 19.85
CA GLU A 171 9.38 10.07 20.09
C GLU A 171 9.55 9.07 18.92
N VAL A 172 9.77 9.52 17.69
CA VAL A 172 9.94 8.62 16.54
C VAL A 172 11.22 7.80 16.64
N TYR A 173 12.31 8.43 17.09
CA TYR A 173 13.63 7.79 17.14
C TYR A 173 14.07 7.45 18.57
N ASP A 174 13.59 8.18 19.58
CA ASP A 174 13.77 7.80 20.98
C ASP A 174 12.85 6.64 21.38
N ASN A 175 11.67 6.50 20.74
CA ASN A 175 10.80 5.33 20.87
C ASN A 175 10.79 4.49 19.59
N ALA A 176 11.96 4.23 18.98
CA ALA A 176 12.11 3.28 17.87
C ALA A 176 11.73 1.81 18.24
N TRP A 177 10.88 1.60 19.26
CA TRP A 177 10.43 0.39 19.96
C TRP A 177 11.45 -0.18 20.97
N THR A 178 11.74 0.53 22.09
CA THR A 178 12.46 0.02 23.29
C THR A 178 13.51 -1.10 23.09
N ARG A 179 14.69 -0.78 22.52
CA ARG A 179 16.02 -1.01 23.16
C ARG A 179 16.20 -2.34 23.94
N LEU A 180 15.98 -3.48 23.26
CA LEU A 180 16.49 -4.84 23.55
C LEU A 180 17.24 -5.34 22.31
#